data_AF-A0A7Y3BS10-F1
#
_entry.id   AF-A0A7Y3BS10-F1
#
_cell.length_a   1.000
_cell.length_b   1.000
_cell.length_c   1.000
_cell.angle_alpha   90.00
_cell.angle_beta   90.00
_cell.angle_gamma   90.00
#
_symmetry.space_group_name_H-M   'P 1'
#
loop_
_entity.id
_entity.type
_entity.pdbx_description
1 polymer ?
#
loop_
_entity_poly.entity_id
_entity_poly.type
_entity_poly.pdbx_seq_one_letter_code
_entity_poly.pdbx_strand_id
1 'polypeptide(L)'
;MESTIEALKASGLIREDDTIELVHTEKISPAYVIYDLDHARNVETIRGFLRENDVWTVGRFGEWQYFNMDHSLRSGRRAAEEILALST
;
A
#
# COMPACT_ATOMS: atom_id res chain seq x y z
N MET A 1 -1.88 -16.69 -15.28
CA MET A 1 -1.00 -16.12 -16.32
C MET A 1 -1.53 -16.49 -17.69
N GLU A 2 -1.56 -17.77 -18.05
CA GLU A 2 -2.14 -18.26 -19.32
C GLU A 2 -3.60 -17.78 -19.50
N SER A 3 -4.45 -17.95 -18.48
CA SER A 3 -5.83 -17.44 -18.51
C SER A 3 -5.93 -15.92 -18.68
N THR A 4 -4.94 -15.16 -18.19
CA THR A 4 -4.88 -13.70 -18.37
C THR A 4 -4.53 -13.36 -19.82
N ILE A 5 -3.53 -14.04 -20.40
CA ILE A 5 -3.14 -13.84 -21.81
C ILE A 5 -4.30 -14.18 -22.74
N GLU A 6 -4.97 -15.31 -22.52
CA GLU A 6 -6.14 -15.71 -23.30
C GLU A 6 -7.29 -14.68 -23.18
N ALA A 7 -7.52 -14.14 -21.99
CA ALA A 7 -8.52 -13.08 -21.80
C ALA A 7 -8.12 -11.76 -22.48
N LEU A 8 -6.82 -11.41 -22.49
CA LEU A 8 -6.31 -10.23 -23.18
C LEU A 8 -6.44 -10.38 -24.71
N LYS A 9 -6.21 -11.58 -25.24
CA LYS A 9 -6.48 -11.92 -26.66
C LYS A 9 -7.97 -11.85 -26.98
N ALA A 10 -8.80 -12.51 -26.19
CA ALA A 10 -10.26 -12.52 -26.39
C ALA A 10 -10.90 -11.13 -26.29
N SER A 11 -10.31 -10.23 -25.49
CA SER A 11 -10.74 -8.82 -25.40
C SER A 11 -10.19 -7.92 -26.51
N GLY A 12 -9.27 -8.41 -27.35
CA GLY A 12 -8.63 -7.65 -28.42
C GLY A 12 -7.55 -6.67 -27.95
N LEU A 13 -7.07 -6.77 -26.71
CA LEU A 13 -5.96 -5.96 -26.19
C LEU A 13 -4.60 -6.44 -26.69
N ILE A 14 -4.50 -7.73 -27.02
CA ILE A 14 -3.34 -8.36 -27.66
C ILE A 14 -3.87 -9.13 -28.88
N ARG A 15 -3.14 -9.17 -29.98
CA ARG A 15 -3.51 -9.92 -31.19
C ARG A 15 -3.08 -11.38 -31.08
N GLU A 16 -3.67 -12.23 -31.92
CA GLU A 16 -3.32 -13.65 -31.93
C GLU A 16 -1.88 -13.90 -32.41
N ASP A 17 -1.38 -13.03 -33.29
CA ASP A 17 -0.05 -13.08 -33.90
C ASP A 17 1.00 -12.24 -33.16
N ASP A 18 0.64 -11.57 -32.06
CA ASP A 18 1.61 -10.82 -31.26
C ASP A 18 2.60 -11.78 -30.58
N THR A 19 3.88 -11.42 -30.65
CA THR A 19 4.94 -12.13 -29.91
C THR A 19 5.08 -11.53 -28.51
N ILE A 20 4.85 -12.34 -27.48
CA ILE A 20 4.99 -11.92 -26.08
C ILE A 20 6.42 -12.19 -25.62
N GLU A 21 7.24 -11.14 -25.57
CA GLU A 21 8.66 -11.22 -25.21
C GLU A 21 8.90 -11.46 -23.71
N LEU A 22 8.01 -10.96 -22.85
CA LEU A 22 8.14 -11.07 -21.40
C LEU A 22 6.77 -11.19 -20.75
N VAL A 23 6.68 -12.09 -19.78
CA VAL A 23 5.58 -12.12 -18.83
C VAL A 23 6.14 -12.09 -17.43
N HIS A 24 5.60 -11.18 -16.62
CA HIS A 24 5.96 -11.06 -15.21
C HIS A 24 4.70 -11.06 -14.35
N THR A 25 4.73 -11.84 -13.28
CA THR A 25 3.65 -11.89 -12.30
C THR A 25 4.24 -11.88 -10.91
N GLU A 26 3.74 -10.99 -10.08
CA GLU A 26 4.10 -10.91 -8.66
C GLU A 26 2.84 -10.95 -7.81
N LYS A 27 2.93 -11.63 -6.66
CA LYS A 27 1.90 -11.57 -5.62
C LYS A 27 2.33 -10.58 -4.55
N ILE A 28 1.62 -9.46 -4.46
CA ILE A 28 1.78 -8.50 -3.38
C ILE A 28 0.76 -8.82 -2.28
N SER A 29 1.24 -9.08 -1.05
CA SER A 29 0.40 -9.46 0.08
C SER A 29 0.88 -8.79 1.38
N PRO A 30 0.10 -7.86 1.97
CA PRO A 30 -1.14 -7.31 1.46
C PRO A 30 -0.91 -6.29 0.33
N ALA A 31 -1.69 -6.36 -0.75
CA ALA A 31 -1.70 -5.31 -1.79
C ALA A 31 -2.53 -4.09 -1.37
N TYR A 32 -3.56 -4.32 -0.57
CA TYR A 32 -4.52 -3.30 -0.15
C TYR A 32 -4.74 -3.33 1.35
N VAL A 33 -4.88 -2.14 1.90
CA VAL A 33 -5.50 -1.95 3.22
C VAL A 33 -7.00 -2.12 3.01
N ILE A 34 -7.61 -3.05 3.74
CA ILE A 34 -9.05 -3.31 3.71
C ILE A 34 -9.63 -2.75 5.01
N TYR A 35 -10.72 -1.99 4.86
CA TYR A 35 -11.41 -1.35 5.98
C TYR A 35 -12.56 -2.28 6.37
N ASP A 36 -12.39 -2.97 7.50
CA ASP A 36 -13.52 -3.61 8.16
C ASP A 36 -14.29 -2.58 9.00
N LEU A 37 -15.38 -3.03 9.63
CA LEU A 37 -16.26 -2.16 10.42
C LEU A 37 -15.58 -1.58 11.67
N ASP A 38 -14.51 -2.22 12.14
CA ASP A 38 -13.78 -1.85 13.34
C ASP A 38 -12.41 -1.20 13.04
N HIS A 39 -12.13 -0.93 11.76
CA HIS A 39 -10.83 -0.50 11.26
C HIS A 39 -10.29 0.69 12.06
N ALA A 40 -11.07 1.77 12.16
CA ALA A 40 -10.64 2.98 12.85
C ALA A 40 -10.28 2.72 14.32
N ARG A 41 -11.09 1.93 15.04
CA ARG A 41 -10.86 1.59 16.45
C ARG A 41 -9.59 0.76 16.62
N ASN A 42 -9.43 -0.27 15.80
CA ASN A 42 -8.32 -1.21 15.92
C ASN A 42 -6.99 -0.55 15.51
N VAL A 43 -7.01 0.23 14.41
CA VAL A 43 -5.84 0.96 13.93
C VAL A 43 -5.41 2.01 14.97
N GLU A 44 -6.34 2.78 15.53
CA GLU A 44 -6.01 3.77 16.57
C GLU A 44 -5.40 3.10 17.80
N THR A 45 -5.97 1.98 18.25
CA THR A 45 -5.45 1.22 19.41
C THR A 45 -4.00 0.80 19.21
N ILE A 46 -3.67 0.24 18.05
CA ILE A 46 -2.30 -0.22 17.72
C ILE A 46 -1.35 0.96 17.58
N ARG A 47 -1.78 2.01 16.87
CA ARG A 47 -0.95 3.20 16.64
C ARG A 47 -0.67 3.96 17.92
N GLY A 48 -1.66 4.10 18.80
CA GLY A 48 -1.51 4.70 20.12
C GLY A 48 -0.47 3.95 20.94
N PHE A 49 -0.61 2.62 21.05
CA PHE A 49 0.37 1.78 21.74
C PHE A 49 1.79 1.94 21.18
N LEU A 50 1.96 1.92 19.85
CA LEU A 50 3.27 2.11 19.23
C LEU A 50 3.83 3.51 19.51
N ARG A 51 3.00 4.54 19.46
CA ARG A 51 3.41 5.92 19.70
C ARG A 51 3.86 6.16 21.13
N GLU A 52 3.19 5.57 22.12
CA GLU A 52 3.59 5.59 23.54
C GLU A 52 4.96 4.95 23.79
N ASN A 53 5.40 4.09 22.87
CA ASN A 53 6.70 3.41 22.91
C ASN A 53 7.70 4.02 21.91
N ASP A 54 7.54 5.30 21.55
CA ASP A 54 8.41 6.05 20.63
C ASP A 54 8.56 5.41 19.24
N VAL A 55 7.52 4.73 18.77
CA VAL A 55 7.43 4.19 17.40
C VAL A 55 6.41 5.00 16.59
N TRP A 56 6.89 5.70 15.56
CA TRP A 56 6.03 6.41 14.61
C TRP A 56 5.65 5.49 13.46
N THR A 57 4.36 5.35 13.25
CA THR A 57 3.80 4.64 12.09
C THR A 57 3.58 5.61 10.94
N VAL A 58 4.07 5.24 9.74
CA VAL A 58 3.99 6.08 8.54
C VAL A 58 3.67 5.27 7.28
N GLY A 59 3.12 5.94 6.27
CA GLY A 59 2.80 5.35 4.97
C GLY A 59 1.61 4.40 4.97
N ARG A 60 1.25 3.89 3.78
CA ARG A 60 0.07 3.03 3.53
C ARG A 60 -0.11 1.90 4.55
N PHE A 61 0.95 1.12 4.80
CA PHE A 61 0.88 -0.05 5.67
C PHE A 61 1.32 0.22 7.12
N GLY A 62 2.07 1.28 7.39
CA GLY A 62 2.37 1.68 8.77
C GLY A 62 1.17 2.36 9.42
N GLU A 63 0.56 3.31 8.71
CA GLU A 63 -0.64 4.01 9.17
C GLU A 63 -1.93 3.18 9.01
N TRP A 64 -1.84 2.06 8.30
CA TRP A 64 -2.96 1.21 7.87
C TRP A 64 -4.08 2.03 7.20
N GLN A 65 -3.68 2.89 6.27
CA GLN A 65 -4.57 3.77 5.51
C GLN A 65 -4.50 3.46 4.02
N TYR A 66 -5.61 3.66 3.31
CA TYR A 66 -5.65 3.53 1.86
C TYR A 66 -4.96 4.73 1.19
N PHE A 67 -3.63 4.72 1.21
CA PHE A 67 -2.81 5.80 0.66
C PHE A 67 -2.31 5.50 -0.74
N ASN A 68 -2.25 6.57 -1.53
CA ASN A 68 -1.39 6.67 -2.71
C ASN A 68 0.02 7.14 -2.31
N MET A 69 0.93 7.25 -3.29
CA MET A 69 2.34 7.56 -3.04
C MET A 69 2.56 8.93 -2.38
N ASP A 70 1.82 9.95 -2.82
CA ASP A 70 1.90 11.32 -2.30
C ASP A 70 1.51 11.39 -0.81
N HIS A 71 0.44 10.71 -0.43
CA HIS A 71 -0.01 10.60 0.96
C HIS A 71 1.02 9.86 1.82
N SER A 72 1.60 8.78 1.29
CA SER A 72 2.64 8.01 1.99
C SER A 72 3.90 8.85 2.22
N LEU A 73 4.31 9.64 1.23
CA LEU A 73 5.46 10.54 1.35
C LEU A 73 5.19 11.67 2.37
N ARG A 74 4.02 12.31 2.30
CA ARG A 74 3.62 13.36 3.25
C ARG A 74 3.53 12.83 4.68
N SER A 75 3.02 11.61 4.86
CA SER A 75 2.99 10.91 6.16
C SER A 75 4.39 10.78 6.76
N GLY A 76 5.36 10.28 5.99
CA GLY A 76 6.75 10.17 6.43
C GLY A 76 7.37 11.53 6.78
N ARG A 77 7.15 12.54 5.94
CA ARG A 77 7.63 13.91 6.20
C ARG A 77 7.06 14.48 7.50
N ARG A 78 5.74 14.36 7.72
CA ARG A 78 5.08 14.84 8.92
C ARG A 78 5.67 14.20 10.18
N ALA A 79 5.88 12.88 10.18
CA ALA A 79 6.49 12.21 11.32
C ALA A 79 7.92 12.70 11.59
N ALA A 80 8.73 12.92 10.55
CA ALA A 80 10.07 13.48 10.71
C ALA A 80 10.05 14.90 11.32
N GLU A 81 9.13 15.76 10.85
CA GLU A 81 8.93 17.10 11.40
C GLU A 81 8.49 17.06 12.88
N GLU A 82 7.57 16.15 13.24
CA GLU A 82 7.14 15.93 14.63
C GLU A 82 8.30 15.45 15.53
N ILE A 83 9.12 14.52 15.06
CA ILE A 83 10.28 13.99 15.82
C ILE A 83 11.32 15.09 16.08
N LEU A 84 11.63 15.89 15.07
CA LEU A 84 12.59 17.00 15.20
C LEU A 84 12.09 18.06 16.21
N ALA A 85 10.80 18.34 16.22
CA ALA A 85 10.20 19.28 17.15
C ALA A 85 10.25 18.82 18.63
N LEU A 86 10.30 17.51 18.89
CA LEU A 86 10.46 16.96 20.25
C LEU A 86 11.91 16.99 20.76
N SER A 87 12.86 17.16 19.84
CA SER A 87 14.30 17.20 20.15
C SER A 87 14.80 18.63 20.43
N THR A 88 13.90 19.61 20.39
CA THR A 88 14.16 21.04 20.66
C THR A 88 13.58 21.42 22.01
#